data_AF-A0A6H1WSF5-F1
#
_entry.id   AF-A0A6H1WSF5-F1
#
_cell.length_a   1.000
_cell.length_b   1.000
_cell.length_c   1.000
_cell.angle_alpha   90.00
_cell.angle_beta   90.00
_cell.angle_gamma   90.00
#
_symmetry.space_group_name_H-M   'P 1'
#
loop_
_entity.id
_entity.type
_entity.pdbx_description
1 polymer ?
#
loop_
_entity_poly.entity_id
_entity_poly.type
_entity_poly.pdbx_seq_one_letter_code
_entity_poly.pdbx_strand_id
1 'polypeptide(L)'
;MRSLLAWIIVSLLFSLPWGVKAGAEDGCFRQPVAFKGKVIQVRPPLLVVRNRQKIYFVRLGPLRLWQELGVSLRPGDRVGVRGWLCGEVVLPEVIRYPGGKVRFRDQWGRPLWRRRWWPGPRRRFWHRW
;
A
#
# COMPACT_ATOMS: atom_id res chain seq x y z
N MET A 1 40.96 4.54 -9.70
CA MET A 1 40.98 3.13 -10.18
C MET A 1 40.28 2.25 -9.15
N ARG A 2 39.30 1.46 -9.61
CA ARG A 2 38.79 0.17 -9.07
C ARG A 2 38.23 0.17 -7.63
N SER A 3 36.91 0.22 -7.43
CA SER A 3 35.97 -0.93 -7.42
C SER A 3 36.39 -2.07 -6.51
N LEU A 4 35.66 -2.22 -5.40
CA LEU A 4 35.56 -3.48 -4.66
C LEU A 4 34.10 -3.94 -4.67
N LEU A 5 33.88 -5.01 -5.43
CA LEU A 5 32.71 -5.88 -5.49
C LEU A 5 32.50 -6.50 -4.10
N ALA A 6 31.32 -6.42 -3.50
CA ALA A 6 30.11 -7.20 -3.80
C ALA A 6 30.32 -8.72 -3.65
N TRP A 7 30.11 -9.27 -2.45
CA TRP A 7 29.68 -10.66 -2.21
C TRP A 7 28.99 -10.73 -0.84
N ILE A 8 27.70 -11.07 -0.80
CA ILE A 8 27.10 -12.12 0.05
C ILE A 8 25.67 -12.39 -0.45
N ILE A 9 25.53 -13.64 -0.87
CA ILE A 9 24.44 -14.42 -1.47
C ILE A 9 23.29 -14.59 -0.46
N VAL A 10 22.06 -14.22 -0.86
CA VAL A 10 20.93 -15.13 -1.19
C VAL A 10 20.70 -16.23 -0.15
N SER A 11 19.68 -16.05 0.69
CA SER A 11 18.81 -17.10 1.22
C SER A 11 17.76 -16.45 2.10
N LEU A 12 16.49 -16.47 1.67
CA LEU A 12 15.25 -16.44 2.47
C LEU A 12 14.05 -16.27 1.52
N LEU A 13 13.98 -17.15 0.53
CA LEU A 13 12.69 -17.57 -0.04
C LEU A 13 12.32 -18.81 0.76
N PHE A 14 11.34 -18.68 1.64
CA PHE A 14 10.39 -19.70 2.13
C PHE A 14 9.90 -19.27 3.51
N SER A 15 8.70 -18.70 3.55
CA SER A 15 7.73 -18.67 4.68
C SER A 15 6.91 -17.37 4.64
N LEU A 16 6.11 -17.17 3.59
CA LEU A 16 5.01 -16.21 3.68
C LEU A 16 3.76 -17.00 4.05
N PRO A 17 3.29 -16.95 5.32
CA PRO A 17 2.05 -17.61 5.70
C PRO A 17 0.90 -16.97 4.94
N TRP A 18 0.13 -17.83 4.28
CA TRP A 18 -1.17 -17.52 3.72
C TRP A 18 -2.04 -16.74 4.73
N GLY A 19 -2.67 -15.67 4.26
CA GLY A 19 -3.82 -15.07 4.95
C GLY A 19 -3.65 -13.60 5.33
N VAL A 20 -3.52 -12.69 4.36
CA VAL A 20 -3.79 -11.27 4.62
C VAL A 20 -5.29 -11.09 4.79
N LYS A 21 -5.79 -11.29 6.02
CA LYS A 21 -7.18 -10.95 6.39
C LYS A 21 -7.40 -9.45 6.15
N ALA A 22 -8.40 -9.12 5.34
CA ALA A 22 -8.91 -7.77 5.19
C ALA A 22 -9.59 -7.35 6.50
N GLY A 23 -8.85 -6.73 7.43
CA GLY A 23 -9.41 -6.26 8.70
C GLY A 23 -8.41 -5.95 9.80
N ALA A 24 -7.16 -6.42 9.73
CA ALA A 24 -6.16 -6.21 10.78
C ALA A 24 -5.20 -5.06 10.45
N GLU A 25 -5.63 -3.81 10.61
CA GLU A 25 -4.68 -2.67 10.66
C GLU A 25 -4.36 -2.23 12.10
N ASP A 26 -5.04 -2.78 13.11
CA ASP A 26 -4.99 -2.31 14.50
C ASP A 26 -3.89 -2.95 15.36
N GLY A 27 -3.28 -4.06 14.91
CA GLY A 27 -2.24 -4.79 15.65
C GLY A 27 -0.79 -4.56 15.19
N CYS A 28 -0.56 -3.57 14.33
CA CYS A 28 0.72 -3.42 13.66
C CYS A 28 1.57 -2.29 14.25
N PHE A 29 2.83 -2.55 14.59
CA PHE A 29 3.76 -1.49 15.00
C PHE A 29 4.09 -0.59 13.80
N ARG A 30 3.54 0.62 13.81
CA ARG A 30 3.58 1.55 12.68
C ARG A 30 4.83 2.41 12.74
N GLN A 31 5.92 1.95 12.13
CA GLN A 31 7.11 2.79 11.97
C GLN A 31 6.87 3.81 10.84
N PRO A 32 7.04 5.13 11.08
CA PRO A 32 6.90 6.12 10.03
C PRO A 32 7.93 5.87 8.92
N VAL A 33 7.50 5.96 7.67
CA VAL A 33 8.38 5.74 6.51
C VAL A 33 8.12 6.79 5.44
N ALA A 34 9.20 7.28 4.84
CA ALA A 34 9.17 8.15 3.67
C ALA A 34 10.25 7.71 2.68
N PHE A 35 9.88 7.49 1.42
CA PHE A 35 10.83 7.10 0.39
C PHE A 35 10.41 7.59 -0.99
N LYS A 36 11.39 7.67 -1.88
CA LYS A 36 11.20 7.86 -3.33
C LYS A 36 11.60 6.60 -4.06
N GLY A 37 10.91 6.27 -5.14
CA GLY A 37 11.23 5.11 -5.95
C GLY A 37 10.54 5.10 -7.30
N LYS A 38 10.79 4.04 -8.06
CA LYS A 38 10.17 3.78 -9.36
C LYS A 38 9.10 2.70 -9.19
N VAL A 39 7.91 2.95 -9.73
CA VAL A 39 6.85 1.95 -9.78
C VAL A 39 7.28 0.84 -10.72
N ILE A 40 7.27 -0.40 -10.23
CA ILE A 40 7.59 -1.58 -11.04
C ILE A 40 6.35 -2.40 -11.36
N GLN A 41 5.31 -2.32 -10.52
CA GLN A 41 4.05 -3.02 -10.75
C GLN A 41 2.88 -2.25 -10.14
N VAL A 42 1.76 -2.24 -10.86
CA VAL A 42 0.50 -1.65 -10.45
C VAL A 42 -0.56 -2.75 -10.52
N ARG A 43 -0.97 -3.31 -9.38
CA ARG A 43 -1.99 -4.36 -9.31
C ARG A 43 -2.85 -4.17 -8.06
N PRO A 44 -4.00 -3.46 -8.16
CA PRO A 44 -4.85 -3.19 -7.01
C PRO A 44 -5.14 -4.45 -6.17
N PRO A 45 -5.09 -4.37 -4.83
CA PRO A 45 -4.91 -3.17 -4.01
C PRO A 45 -3.44 -2.77 -3.74
N LEU A 46 -2.51 -3.33 -4.51
CA LEU A 46 -1.07 -3.25 -4.28
C LEU A 46 -0.35 -2.42 -5.34
N LEU A 47 0.60 -1.61 -4.89
CA LEU A 47 1.59 -0.92 -5.71
C LEU A 47 2.97 -1.40 -5.28
N VAL A 48 3.80 -1.81 -6.24
CA VAL A 48 5.16 -2.24 -5.96
C VAL A 48 6.13 -1.17 -6.43
N VAL A 49 6.96 -0.69 -5.50
CA VAL A 49 7.88 0.42 -5.73
C VAL A 49 9.30 -0.03 -5.39
N ARG A 50 10.23 0.17 -6.32
CA ARG A 50 11.65 -0.12 -6.12
C ARG A 50 12.42 1.18 -5.90
N ASN A 51 13.25 1.22 -4.87
CA ASN A 51 14.30 2.24 -4.74
C ASN A 51 15.69 1.59 -4.90
N ARG A 52 16.76 2.33 -4.59
CA ARG A 52 18.14 1.82 -4.69
C ARG A 52 18.46 0.73 -3.67
N GLN A 53 17.73 0.66 -2.55
CA GLN A 53 18.02 -0.21 -1.42
C GLN A 53 17.17 -1.49 -1.44
N LYS A 54 15.87 -1.36 -1.75
CA LYS A 54 14.92 -2.47 -1.67
C LYS A 54 13.63 -2.24 -2.47
N ILE A 55 12.75 -3.24 -2.39
CA ILE A 55 11.38 -3.21 -2.93
C ILE A 55 10.41 -2.95 -1.77
N TYR A 56 9.40 -2.13 -2.04
CA TYR A 56 8.31 -1.80 -1.12
C TYR A 56 6.99 -2.26 -1.71
N PHE A 57 6.19 -2.93 -0.88
CA PHE A 57 4.82 -3.30 -1.15
C PHE A 57 3.89 -2.27 -0.51
N VAL A 58 3.19 -1.47 -1.31
CA VAL A 58 2.37 -0.35 -0.83
C VAL A 58 0.89 -0.68 -1.03
N ARG A 59 0.11 -0.71 0.04
CA ARG A 59 -1.32 -1.08 0.00
C ARG A 59 -2.20 0.16 -0.15
N LEU A 60 -2.77 0.35 -1.33
CA LEU A 60 -3.54 1.55 -1.70
C LEU A 60 -5.06 1.37 -1.57
N GLY A 61 -5.54 0.19 -1.18
CA GLY A 61 -6.96 -0.12 -1.15
C GLY A 61 -7.53 -0.52 -2.53
N PRO A 62 -8.85 -0.73 -2.64
CA PRO A 62 -9.48 -1.30 -3.84
C PRO A 62 -9.40 -0.37 -5.07
N LEU A 63 -9.41 -0.96 -6.28
CA LEU A 63 -9.31 -0.23 -7.55
C LEU A 63 -10.32 0.92 -7.69
N ARG A 64 -11.57 0.73 -7.21
CA ARG A 64 -12.60 1.78 -7.28
C ARG A 64 -12.18 3.06 -6.55
N LEU A 65 -11.47 2.96 -5.42
CA LEU A 65 -10.95 4.13 -4.72
C LEU A 65 -9.96 4.90 -5.61
N TRP A 66 -9.16 4.19 -6.40
CA TRP A 66 -8.15 4.80 -7.26
C TRP A 66 -8.83 5.59 -8.38
N GLN A 67 -9.90 5.03 -8.95
CA GLN A 67 -10.73 5.69 -9.95
C GLN A 67 -11.40 6.95 -9.37
N GLU A 68 -11.99 6.85 -8.17
CA GLU A 68 -12.61 7.98 -7.47
C GLU A 68 -11.60 9.10 -7.15
N LEU A 69 -10.36 8.75 -6.83
CA LEU A 69 -9.28 9.70 -6.53
C LEU A 69 -8.53 10.18 -7.78
N GLY A 70 -8.90 9.73 -8.98
CA GLY A 70 -8.20 10.09 -10.23
C GLY A 70 -6.74 9.59 -10.29
N VAL A 71 -6.43 8.50 -9.60
CA VAL A 71 -5.07 7.95 -9.52
C VAL A 71 -4.72 7.23 -10.82
N SER A 72 -3.67 7.71 -11.50
CA SER A 72 -3.21 7.23 -12.80
C SER A 72 -1.76 6.72 -12.76
N LEU A 73 -1.44 5.85 -11.79
CA LEU A 73 -0.11 5.26 -11.64
C LEU A 73 0.19 4.22 -12.71
N ARG A 74 1.41 4.27 -13.26
CA ARG A 74 1.91 3.33 -14.27
C ARG A 74 3.26 2.74 -13.88
N PRO A 75 3.57 1.49 -14.28
CA PRO A 75 4.94 1.00 -14.25
C PRO A 75 5.86 1.98 -14.97
N GLY A 76 6.96 2.36 -14.33
CA GLY A 76 7.86 3.40 -14.83
C GLY A 76 7.84 4.70 -14.02
N ASP A 77 6.71 5.03 -13.39
CA ASP A 77 6.54 6.31 -12.71
C ASP A 77 7.49 6.48 -11.53
N ARG A 78 8.02 7.69 -11.38
CA ARG A 78 8.73 8.09 -10.16
C ARG A 78 7.72 8.57 -9.13
N VAL A 79 7.72 7.94 -7.96
CA VAL A 79 6.80 8.25 -6.88
C VAL A 79 7.53 8.59 -5.59
N GLY A 80 6.92 9.46 -4.79
CA GLY A 80 7.27 9.70 -3.40
C GLY A 80 6.14 9.22 -2.50
N VAL A 81 6.45 8.35 -1.55
CA VAL A 81 5.47 7.77 -0.63
C VAL A 81 5.81 8.22 0.79
N ARG A 82 4.78 8.67 1.53
CA ARG A 82 4.84 8.87 2.99
C ARG A 82 3.74 8.04 3.64
N GLY A 83 4.05 7.34 4.72
CA GLY A 83 3.09 6.55 5.46
C GLY A 83 3.73 5.80 6.61
N TRP A 84 3.24 4.59 6.87
CA TRP A 84 3.73 3.73 7.95
C TRP A 84 4.09 2.36 7.40
N LEU A 85 5.22 1.82 7.83
CA LEU A 85 5.57 0.42 7.63
C LEU A 85 4.80 -0.43 8.64
N CYS A 86 4.18 -1.49 8.16
CA CYS A 86 3.45 -2.46 8.93
C CYS A 86 3.85 -3.86 8.48
N GLY A 87 4.74 -4.50 9.26
CA GLY A 87 5.45 -5.70 8.80
C GLY A 87 6.21 -5.40 7.50
N GLU A 88 5.83 -6.07 6.42
CA GLU A 88 6.44 -5.89 5.09
C GLU A 88 5.70 -4.91 4.18
N VAL A 89 4.53 -4.43 4.62
CA VAL A 89 3.64 -3.62 3.81
C VAL A 89 3.67 -2.17 4.26
N VAL A 90 3.77 -1.25 3.31
CA VAL A 90 3.62 0.17 3.53
C VAL A 90 2.15 0.53 3.43
N LEU A 91 1.67 1.18 4.48
CA LEU A 91 0.36 1.81 4.57
C LEU A 91 0.52 3.30 4.25
N PRO A 92 0.27 3.73 3.00
CA PRO A 92 0.53 5.10 2.59
C PRO A 92 -0.49 6.04 3.22
N GLU A 93 0.00 7.18 3.69
CA GLU A 93 -0.83 8.36 3.94
C GLU A 93 -0.97 9.17 2.65
N VAL A 94 0.14 9.42 1.97
CA VAL A 94 0.24 10.29 0.79
C VAL A 94 1.16 9.66 -0.24
N ILE A 95 0.75 9.75 -1.51
CA ILE A 95 1.60 9.46 -2.67
C ILE A 95 1.69 10.71 -3.54
N ARG A 96 2.91 11.07 -3.91
CA ARG A 96 3.22 12.05 -4.97
C ARG A 96 3.71 11.28 -6.20
N TYR A 97 3.15 11.58 -7.36
CA TYR A 97 3.47 10.96 -8.65
C TYR A 97 3.31 12.02 -9.76
N PRO A 98 3.65 11.73 -11.04
CA PRO A 98 3.56 12.73 -12.11
C PRO A 98 2.16 13.34 -12.28
N GLY A 99 1.11 12.58 -12.01
CA GLY A 99 -0.28 13.06 -12.05
C GLY A 99 -0.74 13.81 -10.79
N GLY A 100 0.14 14.07 -9.82
CA GLY A 100 -0.15 14.92 -8.67
C GLY A 100 0.09 14.27 -7.30
N LYS A 101 -0.68 14.72 -6.31
CA LYS A 101 -0.57 14.27 -4.91
C LYS A 101 -1.93 13.75 -4.44
N VAL A 102 -1.95 12.51 -3.96
CA VAL A 102 -3.17 11.86 -3.47
C VAL A 102 -2.97 11.39 -2.04
N ARG A 103 -4.00 11.57 -1.20
CA ARG A 103 -4.05 11.11 0.18
C ARG A 103 -4.95 9.87 0.27
N PHE A 104 -4.47 8.81 0.91
CA PHE A 104 -5.18 7.52 1.02
C PHE A 104 -5.79 7.29 2.41
N ARG A 105 -5.48 8.15 3.37
CA ARG A 105 -5.92 8.07 4.77
C ARG A 105 -6.45 9.43 5.23
N ASP A 106 -7.41 9.42 6.15
CA ASP A 106 -7.91 10.64 6.78
C ASP A 106 -6.91 11.21 7.80
N GLN A 107 -7.27 12.33 8.44
CA GLN A 107 -6.45 12.99 9.46
C GLN A 107 -6.17 12.14 10.70
N TRP A 108 -6.95 11.08 10.93
CA TRP A 108 -6.76 10.12 12.00
C TRP A 108 -6.02 8.85 11.54
N GLY A 109 -5.46 8.87 10.33
CA GLY A 109 -4.72 7.74 9.75
C GLY A 109 -5.60 6.57 9.28
N ARG A 110 -6.92 6.77 9.22
CA ARG A 110 -7.89 5.72 8.89
C ARG A 110 -8.01 5.63 7.36
N PRO A 111 -8.03 4.41 6.77
CA PRO A 111 -8.10 4.28 5.33
C PRO A 111 -9.40 4.87 4.79
N LEU A 112 -9.31 5.63 3.69
CA LEU A 112 -10.50 6.27 3.11
C LEU A 112 -11.55 5.25 2.65
N TRP A 113 -11.12 4.03 2.31
CA TRP A 113 -12.01 2.93 1.93
C TRP A 113 -12.72 2.25 3.11
N ARG A 114 -12.42 2.63 4.37
CA ARG A 114 -13.03 2.01 5.57
C ARG A 114 -14.51 2.31 5.71
N ARG A 115 -14.94 3.55 5.43
CA ARG A 115 -16.30 4.03 5.74
C ARG A 115 -17.37 3.60 4.73
N ARG A 116 -16.96 3.27 3.49
CA ARG A 116 -17.91 3.04 2.39
C ARG A 116 -18.18 1.56 2.11
N TRP A 117 -17.36 0.65 2.64
CA TRP A 117 -17.37 -0.78 2.27
C TRP A 117 -17.40 -1.76 3.43
N TRP A 118 -17.65 -1.30 4.66
CA TRP A 118 -18.14 -2.20 5.70
C TRP A 118 -19.63 -2.39 5.45
N PRO A 119 -20.12 -3.57 5.00
CA PRO A 119 -21.51 -3.89 5.18
C PRO A 119 -21.71 -3.97 6.69
N GLY A 120 -22.17 -2.88 7.30
CA GLY A 120 -22.81 -2.99 8.62
C GLY A 120 -23.81 -4.13 8.55
N PRO A 121 -24.07 -4.85 9.66
CA PRO A 121 -24.99 -5.98 9.65
C PRO A 121 -26.23 -5.54 8.89
N ARG A 122 -26.49 -6.17 7.74
CA ARG A 122 -27.68 -5.88 6.94
C ARG A 122 -28.82 -6.03 7.93
N ARG A 123 -29.41 -4.91 8.38
CA ARG A 123 -30.68 -4.95 9.06
C ARG A 123 -31.59 -5.59 8.02
N ARG A 124 -31.82 -6.90 8.18
CA ARG A 124 -32.81 -7.65 7.44
C ARG A 124 -34.08 -6.87 7.65
N PHE A 125 -34.49 -6.14 6.62
CA PHE A 125 -35.85 -5.67 6.49
C PHE A 125 -36.69 -6.95 6.53
N TRP A 126 -37.31 -7.20 7.67
CA TRP A 126 -38.37 -8.20 7.78
C TRP A 126 -39.52 -7.69 6.91
N HIS A 127 -39.85 -8.43 5.86
CA HIS A 127 -41.08 -8.24 5.14
C HIS A 127 -42.24 -8.60 6.07
N ARG A 128 -43.11 -7.62 6.28
CA ARG A 128 -44.57 -7.73 6.35
C ARG A 128 -45.05 -9.08 5.80
N TRP A 129 -45.61 -9.91 6.69
CA TRP A 129 -46.85 -10.67 6.54
C TRP A 129 -47.41 -10.92 7.95
#